data_AF-A0A932SFK8-F1
#
_entry.id   AF-A0A932SFK8-F1
#
_cell.length_a   1.000
_cell.length_b   1.000
_cell.length_c   1.000
_cell.angle_alpha   90.00
_cell.angle_beta   90.00
_cell.angle_gamma   90.00
#
_symmetry.space_group_name_H-M   'P 1'
#
loop_
_entity.id
_entity.type
_entity.pdbx_description
1 polymer ?
#
loop_
_entity_poly.entity_id
_entity_poly.type
_entity_poly.pdbx_seq_one_letter_code
_entity_poly.pdbx_strand_id
1 'polypeptide(L)'
;MDGESLDTKHDNLQRLKELFPELFAESQLDWEKVKAAFGEDINFANERYVLNWAGKSDAFKVLQQPTTATLKPIPEESVNFDTTQNLFIEGENLEVLKALQKAYYGKVKCIIIDPPYNTGSDSFIYPDRFSEKKEDYLKRIGDKDEEGYLLKEGLFRKNSKDSGHYHSNWLSMMYPRLFLAKNLLRDDGVIFVHIDDNEVHNLRLVMNEIFG
;
A
#
# COMPACT_ATOMS: atom_id res chain seq x y z
N MET A 1 -21.71 -13.69 4.31
CA MET A 1 -21.01 -12.54 3.69
C MET A 1 -19.95 -12.14 4.68
N ASP A 2 -18.71 -12.48 4.39
CA ASP A 2 -17.77 -12.90 5.43
C ASP A 2 -16.86 -11.74 5.89
N GLY A 3 -17.20 -10.50 5.50
CA GLY A 3 -16.59 -9.27 6.00
C GLY A 3 -15.17 -8.97 5.53
N GLU A 4 -14.55 -9.85 4.74
CA GLU A 4 -13.17 -9.68 4.27
C GLU A 4 -13.10 -8.81 2.99
N SER A 5 -12.03 -8.01 2.88
CA SER A 5 -11.72 -7.26 1.65
C SER A 5 -11.41 -8.19 0.47
N LEU A 6 -11.51 -7.66 -0.76
CA LEU A 6 -11.17 -8.42 -1.98
C LEU A 6 -9.75 -9.02 -1.91
N ASP A 7 -9.65 -10.34 -2.08
CA ASP A 7 -8.38 -11.01 -2.32
C ASP A 7 -7.94 -10.73 -3.76
N THR A 8 -7.11 -9.70 -3.91
CA THR A 8 -6.56 -9.29 -5.21
C THR A 8 -5.76 -10.40 -5.89
N LYS A 9 -5.13 -11.30 -5.15
CA LYS A 9 -4.40 -12.44 -5.73
C LYS A 9 -5.39 -13.44 -6.31
N HIS A 10 -6.45 -13.76 -5.58
CA HIS A 10 -7.49 -14.66 -6.08
C HIS A 10 -8.21 -14.09 -7.31
N ASP A 11 -8.59 -12.81 -7.28
CA ASP A 11 -9.27 -12.15 -8.40
C ASP A 11 -8.36 -12.08 -9.65
N ASN A 12 -7.09 -11.71 -9.48
CA ASN A 12 -6.12 -11.70 -10.57
C ASN A 12 -5.86 -13.11 -11.13
N LEU A 13 -5.78 -14.13 -10.28
CA LEU A 13 -5.62 -15.52 -10.71
C LEU A 13 -6.86 -16.02 -11.46
N GLN A 14 -8.07 -15.63 -11.03
CA GLN A 14 -9.30 -15.96 -11.75
C GLN A 14 -9.33 -15.31 -13.15
N ARG A 15 -9.06 -14.01 -13.25
CA ARG A 15 -8.98 -13.30 -14.54
C ARG A 15 -7.92 -13.92 -15.46
N LEU A 16 -6.75 -14.27 -14.91
CA LEU A 16 -5.70 -14.92 -15.67
C LEU A 16 -6.14 -16.31 -16.17
N LYS A 17 -6.89 -17.07 -15.36
CA LYS A 17 -7.46 -18.37 -15.72
C LYS A 17 -8.55 -18.27 -16.78
N GLU A 18 -9.35 -17.20 -16.77
CA GLU A 18 -10.34 -16.93 -17.82
C GLU A 18 -9.68 -16.63 -19.17
N LEU A 19 -8.58 -15.86 -19.16
CA LEU A 19 -7.86 -15.46 -20.36
C LEU A 19 -6.97 -16.58 -20.92
N PHE A 20 -6.32 -17.34 -20.04
CA PHE A 20 -5.34 -18.37 -20.40
C PHE A 20 -5.49 -19.62 -19.52
N PRO A 21 -6.59 -20.39 -19.68
CA PRO A 21 -6.87 -21.57 -18.86
C PRO A 21 -5.78 -22.65 -18.95
N GLU A 22 -5.09 -22.72 -20.08
CA GLU A 22 -4.00 -23.67 -20.35
C GLU A 22 -2.79 -23.48 -19.42
N LEU A 23 -2.60 -22.29 -18.85
CA LEU A 23 -1.49 -21.99 -17.93
C LEU A 23 -1.68 -22.58 -16.54
N PHE A 24 -2.84 -23.16 -16.26
CA PHE A 24 -3.17 -23.69 -14.94
C PHE A 24 -3.08 -25.22 -14.93
N ALA A 25 -2.59 -25.77 -13.82
CA ALA A 25 -2.62 -27.19 -13.49
C ALA A 25 -3.14 -27.32 -12.05
N GLU A 26 -4.14 -28.19 -11.84
CA GLU A 26 -4.73 -28.42 -10.50
C GLU A 26 -5.19 -27.14 -9.78
N SER A 27 -5.68 -26.15 -10.54
CA SER A 27 -6.08 -24.81 -10.04
C SER A 27 -4.96 -23.93 -9.51
N GLN A 28 -3.70 -24.30 -9.75
CA GLN A 28 -2.52 -23.46 -9.52
C GLN A 28 -1.89 -23.04 -10.86
N LEU A 29 -1.21 -21.90 -10.86
CA LEU A 29 -0.51 -21.39 -12.03
C LEU A 29 0.75 -22.24 -12.27
N ASP A 30 0.86 -22.84 -13.45
CA ASP A 30 1.99 -23.65 -13.87
C ASP A 30 3.02 -22.76 -14.59
N TRP A 31 4.09 -22.41 -13.88
CA TRP A 31 5.14 -21.54 -14.39
C TRP A 31 5.85 -22.10 -15.62
N GLU A 32 5.91 -23.42 -15.78
CA GLU A 32 6.52 -24.03 -16.97
C GLU A 32 5.63 -23.84 -18.20
N LYS A 33 4.30 -23.92 -18.03
CA LYS A 33 3.36 -23.58 -19.12
C LYS A 33 3.31 -22.10 -19.43
N VAL A 34 3.45 -21.22 -18.43
CA VAL A 34 3.60 -19.77 -18.64
C VAL A 34 4.84 -19.48 -19.46
N LYS A 35 5.98 -20.08 -19.12
CA LYS A 35 7.22 -19.94 -19.90
C LYS A 35 7.07 -20.53 -21.30
N ALA A 36 6.38 -21.66 -21.47
CA ALA A 36 6.17 -22.26 -22.79
C ALA A 36 5.23 -21.42 -23.69
N ALA A 37 4.22 -20.77 -23.09
CA ALA A 37 3.22 -19.99 -23.83
C ALA A 37 3.70 -18.57 -24.21
N PHE A 38 4.52 -17.94 -23.36
CA PHE A 38 4.96 -16.54 -23.54
C PHE A 38 6.48 -16.35 -23.54
N GLY A 39 7.26 -17.43 -23.41
CA GLY A 39 8.71 -17.35 -23.46
C GLY A 39 9.18 -17.13 -24.88
N GLU A 40 9.41 -15.87 -25.25
CA GLU A 40 10.41 -15.58 -26.27
C GLU A 40 11.79 -15.80 -25.65
N ASP A 41 12.64 -16.52 -26.36
CA ASP A 41 14.01 -16.90 -26.01
C ASP A 41 14.94 -15.67 -25.96
N ILE A 42 14.65 -14.70 -25.09
CA ILE A 42 15.50 -13.55 -24.81
C ILE A 42 15.69 -13.45 -23.31
N ASN A 43 16.76 -14.09 -22.86
CA ASN A 43 17.21 -14.15 -21.48
C ASN A 43 17.80 -12.79 -21.06
N PHE A 44 16.94 -11.79 -20.81
CA PHE A 44 17.30 -10.52 -20.18
C PHE A 44 17.38 -10.62 -18.65
N ALA A 45 17.68 -11.80 -18.09
CA ALA A 45 17.57 -12.07 -16.66
C ALA A 45 18.37 -11.10 -15.77
N ASN A 46 19.33 -10.35 -16.34
CA ASN A 46 20.10 -9.30 -15.66
C ASN A 46 20.14 -7.94 -16.38
N GLU A 47 19.32 -7.71 -17.42
CA GLU A 47 19.37 -6.46 -18.21
C GLU A 47 18.14 -5.56 -18.02
N ARG A 48 17.15 -5.99 -17.23
CA ARG A 48 16.00 -5.15 -16.91
C ARG A 48 16.33 -4.26 -15.71
N TYR A 49 16.11 -2.96 -15.87
CA TYR A 49 16.16 -2.02 -14.76
C TYR A 49 15.05 -2.38 -13.76
N VAL A 50 15.42 -2.71 -12.53
CA VAL A 50 14.49 -3.04 -11.45
C VAL A 50 14.85 -2.19 -10.23
N LEU A 51 13.87 -1.45 -9.70
CA LEU A 51 14.00 -0.83 -8.39
C LEU A 51 13.96 -1.94 -7.33
N ASN A 52 14.97 -2.00 -6.47
CA ASN A 52 15.01 -2.97 -5.36
C ASN A 52 15.45 -2.29 -4.06
N TRP A 53 14.88 -2.71 -2.94
CA TRP A 53 15.21 -2.19 -1.61
C TRP A 53 14.97 -3.25 -0.52
N ALA A 54 15.57 -3.06 0.66
CA ALA A 54 15.37 -3.94 1.79
C ALA A 54 13.93 -3.81 2.33
N GLY A 55 13.17 -4.90 2.37
CA GLY A 55 11.76 -4.90 2.79
C GLY A 55 10.75 -4.87 1.64
N LYS A 56 11.19 -4.82 0.37
CA LYS A 56 10.29 -4.88 -0.80
C LYS A 56 9.36 -6.09 -0.76
N SER A 57 9.89 -7.29 -0.48
CA SER A 57 9.09 -8.51 -0.39
C SER A 57 8.01 -8.45 0.69
N ASP A 58 8.27 -7.78 1.80
CA ASP A 58 7.29 -7.65 2.89
C ASP A 58 6.23 -6.61 2.56
N ALA A 59 6.57 -5.52 1.86
CA ALA A 59 5.59 -4.58 1.32
C ALA A 59 4.56 -5.29 0.42
N PHE A 60 5.01 -6.26 -0.40
CA PHE A 60 4.12 -7.12 -1.18
C PHE A 60 3.26 -8.05 -0.31
N LYS A 61 3.80 -8.63 0.77
CA LYS A 61 3.00 -9.44 1.69
C LYS A 61 1.90 -8.61 2.35
N VAL A 62 2.19 -7.39 2.76
CA VAL A 62 1.20 -6.47 3.36
C VAL A 62 0.08 -6.13 2.37
N LEU A 63 0.40 -5.96 1.08
CA LEU A 63 -0.61 -5.78 0.03
C LEU A 63 -1.52 -7.00 -0.15
N GLN A 64 -0.97 -8.20 -0.04
CA GLN A 64 -1.72 -9.46 -0.19
C GLN A 64 -2.55 -9.82 1.05
N GLN A 65 -2.25 -9.23 2.22
CA GLN A 65 -3.02 -9.47 3.42
C GLN A 65 -4.39 -8.79 3.34
N PRO A 66 -5.49 -9.55 3.41
CA PRO A 66 -6.83 -8.97 3.45
C PRO A 66 -7.00 -8.16 4.73
N THR A 67 -7.73 -7.05 4.63
CA THR A 67 -8.16 -6.31 5.82
C THR A 67 -9.47 -6.88 6.36
N THR A 68 -9.56 -6.91 7.68
CA THR A 68 -10.82 -7.17 8.42
C THR A 68 -11.43 -5.88 8.94
N ALA A 69 -10.84 -4.72 8.61
CA ALA A 69 -11.33 -3.42 9.05
C ALA A 69 -12.59 -3.05 8.28
N THR A 70 -13.48 -2.32 8.94
CA THR A 70 -14.71 -1.78 8.34
C THR A 70 -14.86 -0.31 8.71
N LEU A 71 -15.58 0.43 7.87
CA LEU A 71 -15.89 1.84 8.14
C LEU A 71 -17.16 1.92 9.00
N LYS A 72 -17.05 2.61 10.14
CA LYS A 72 -18.18 2.89 11.03
C LYS A 72 -18.61 4.34 10.83
N PRO A 73 -19.86 4.62 10.40
CA PRO A 73 -20.34 5.98 10.32
C PRO A 73 -20.51 6.59 11.71
N ILE A 74 -20.22 7.89 11.84
CA ILE A 74 -20.41 8.68 13.07
C ILE A 74 -21.34 9.86 12.75
N PRO A 75 -22.68 9.67 12.79
CA PRO A 75 -23.62 10.72 12.40
C PRO A 75 -23.51 11.98 13.27
N GLU A 76 -23.16 11.82 14.55
CA GLU A 76 -23.10 12.94 15.50
C GLU A 76 -21.95 13.92 15.23
N GLU A 77 -20.87 13.45 14.61
CA GLU A 77 -19.74 14.30 14.18
C GLU A 77 -19.85 14.70 12.71
N SER A 78 -20.89 14.23 12.02
CA SER A 78 -21.07 14.46 10.60
C SER A 78 -21.87 15.72 10.32
N VAL A 79 -21.42 16.49 9.35
CA VAL A 79 -22.17 17.63 8.81
C VAL A 79 -23.02 17.15 7.63
N ASN A 80 -24.34 17.36 7.68
CA ASN A 80 -25.28 16.99 6.62
C ASN A 80 -25.22 15.49 6.24
N PHE A 81 -25.20 14.59 7.23
CA PHE A 81 -24.96 13.15 7.06
C PHE A 81 -25.72 12.51 5.89
N ASP A 82 -27.02 12.78 5.75
CA ASP A 82 -27.86 12.15 4.73
C ASP A 82 -27.74 12.76 3.32
N THR A 83 -27.12 13.94 3.18
CA THR A 83 -27.14 14.72 1.92
C THR A 83 -25.75 15.07 1.39
N THR A 84 -24.71 15.02 2.23
CA THR A 84 -23.34 15.30 1.81
C THR A 84 -22.83 14.23 0.84
N GLN A 85 -22.07 14.66 -0.17
CA GLN A 85 -21.32 13.77 -1.05
C GLN A 85 -19.84 13.69 -0.66
N ASN A 86 -19.45 14.38 0.41
CA ASN A 86 -18.09 14.43 0.92
C ASN A 86 -17.93 13.45 2.09
N LEU A 87 -16.79 12.77 2.13
CA LEU A 87 -16.48 11.79 3.16
C LEU A 87 -15.17 12.17 3.85
N PHE A 88 -15.18 12.14 5.18
CA PHE A 88 -13.99 12.20 6.01
C PHE A 88 -13.85 10.85 6.72
N ILE A 89 -12.66 10.25 6.65
CA ILE A 89 -12.38 8.94 7.24
C ILE A 89 -11.17 9.10 8.15
N GLU A 90 -11.34 8.75 9.42
CA GLU A 90 -10.25 8.64 10.37
C GLU A 90 -9.73 7.20 10.44
N GLY A 91 -8.42 7.01 10.31
CA GLY A 91 -7.79 5.69 10.41
C GLY A 91 -6.40 5.64 9.80
N GLU A 92 -5.73 4.50 9.95
CA GLU A 92 -4.48 4.24 9.25
C GLU A 92 -4.77 4.09 7.75
N ASN A 93 -4.11 4.89 6.93
CA ASN A 93 -4.50 5.10 5.53
C ASN A 93 -4.37 3.84 4.66
N LEU A 94 -3.44 2.92 4.94
CA LEU A 94 -3.31 1.68 4.18
C LEU A 94 -4.54 0.78 4.40
N GLU A 95 -4.97 0.64 5.65
CA GLU A 95 -6.18 -0.13 5.99
C GLU A 95 -7.45 0.53 5.43
N VAL A 96 -7.54 1.86 5.48
CA VAL A 96 -8.64 2.62 4.86
C VAL A 96 -8.67 2.41 3.34
N LEU A 97 -7.53 2.51 2.66
CA LEU A 97 -7.44 2.29 1.21
C LEU A 97 -7.87 0.86 0.83
N LYS A 98 -7.49 -0.15 1.63
CA LYS A 98 -7.96 -1.53 1.43
C LYS A 98 -9.48 -1.65 1.58
N ALA A 99 -10.06 -1.02 2.60
CA ALA A 99 -11.52 -1.03 2.80
C ALA A 99 -12.27 -0.32 1.65
N LEU A 100 -11.69 0.75 1.10
CA LEU A 100 -12.28 1.51 -0.01
C LEU A 100 -12.20 0.79 -1.37
N GLN A 101 -11.25 -0.12 -1.56
CA GLN A 101 -11.02 -0.78 -2.86
C GLN A 101 -12.31 -1.31 -3.48
N LYS A 102 -13.09 -2.10 -2.74
CA LYS A 102 -14.27 -2.75 -3.30
C LYS A 102 -15.31 -1.76 -3.83
N ALA A 103 -15.51 -0.65 -3.15
CA ALA A 103 -16.53 0.33 -3.52
C ALA A 103 -16.03 1.34 -4.56
N TYR A 104 -14.74 1.67 -4.56
CA TYR A 104 -14.16 2.79 -5.32
C TYR A 104 -13.12 2.37 -6.37
N TYR A 105 -12.93 1.07 -6.62
CA TYR A 105 -12.05 0.57 -7.68
C TYR A 105 -12.35 1.25 -9.03
N GLY A 106 -11.34 1.89 -9.64
CA GLY A 106 -11.50 2.54 -10.95
C GLY A 106 -12.42 3.76 -10.98
N LYS A 107 -12.79 4.36 -9.83
CA LYS A 107 -13.78 5.45 -9.76
C LYS A 107 -13.20 6.82 -9.45
N VAL A 108 -11.97 6.89 -8.94
CA VAL A 108 -11.36 8.14 -8.50
C VAL A 108 -10.74 8.87 -9.69
N LYS A 109 -11.16 10.12 -9.92
CA LYS A 109 -10.65 10.96 -11.02
C LYS A 109 -9.31 11.63 -10.67
N CYS A 110 -9.14 12.05 -9.43
CA CYS A 110 -7.97 12.80 -8.99
C CYS A 110 -7.59 12.38 -7.57
N ILE A 111 -6.30 12.12 -7.35
CA ILE A 111 -5.72 11.90 -6.03
C ILE A 111 -4.66 12.97 -5.80
N ILE A 112 -4.67 13.61 -4.64
CA ILE A 112 -3.64 14.56 -4.23
C ILE A 112 -3.16 14.13 -2.85
N ILE A 113 -1.86 13.91 -2.70
CA ILE A 113 -1.25 13.52 -1.43
C ILE A 113 0.01 14.35 -1.13
N ASP A 114 0.22 14.59 0.15
CA ASP A 114 1.39 15.27 0.71
C ASP A 114 2.06 14.34 1.74
N PRO A 115 2.78 13.29 1.29
CA PRO A 115 3.43 12.34 2.18
C PRO A 115 4.56 13.00 2.98
N PRO A 116 5.05 12.36 4.05
CA PRO A 116 6.25 12.83 4.75
C PRO A 116 7.46 12.83 3.82
N TYR A 117 8.25 13.89 3.84
CA TYR A 117 9.35 14.10 2.89
C TYR A 117 10.63 13.35 3.26
N ASN A 118 10.67 12.75 4.46
CA ASN A 118 11.84 12.04 4.97
C ASN A 118 13.05 12.99 5.03
N THR A 119 12.91 14.10 5.77
CA THR A 119 14.00 15.08 5.95
C THR A 119 15.07 14.63 6.96
N GLY A 120 14.82 13.52 7.68
CA GLY A 120 15.65 13.04 8.78
C GLY A 120 15.49 13.84 10.08
N SER A 121 14.82 14.99 10.04
CA SER A 121 14.34 15.71 11.23
C SER A 121 12.88 15.43 11.55
N ASP A 122 12.12 14.97 10.55
CA ASP A 122 10.70 14.65 10.71
C ASP A 122 10.52 13.62 11.83
N SER A 123 9.52 13.83 12.67
CA SER A 123 9.03 12.87 13.67
C SER A 123 8.39 11.63 13.01
N PHE A 124 8.82 11.30 11.80
CA PHE A 124 8.30 10.21 11.01
C PHE A 124 8.75 8.90 11.64
N ILE A 125 7.76 8.16 12.14
CA ILE A 125 7.95 6.96 12.94
C ILE A 125 7.53 5.78 12.08
N TYR A 126 8.47 4.85 11.87
CA TYR A 126 8.15 3.55 11.29
C TYR A 126 8.41 2.46 12.34
N PRO A 127 7.50 1.50 12.52
CA PRO A 127 7.79 0.33 13.34
C PRO A 127 8.89 -0.49 12.65
N ASP A 128 10.11 -0.33 13.15
CA ASP A 128 11.36 -0.96 12.66
C ASP A 128 11.34 -2.51 12.76
N ARG A 129 10.26 -3.10 13.32
CA ARG A 129 10.08 -4.55 13.42
C ARG A 129 8.88 -5.00 12.59
N PHE A 130 9.18 -5.48 11.39
CA PHE A 130 8.27 -6.09 10.42
C PHE A 130 7.65 -7.44 10.87
N SER A 131 7.92 -7.90 12.09
CA SER A 131 7.38 -9.15 12.67
C SER A 131 6.26 -8.91 13.68
N GLU A 132 5.70 -7.72 13.71
CA GLU A 132 4.84 -7.33 14.82
C GLU A 132 3.44 -7.95 14.72
N LYS A 133 2.98 -8.48 15.85
CA LYS A 133 1.62 -9.03 15.96
C LYS A 133 0.63 -7.87 15.96
N LYS A 134 -0.53 -8.08 15.32
CA LYS A 134 -1.66 -7.12 15.28
C LYS A 134 -2.03 -6.59 16.67
N GLU A 135 -1.88 -7.41 17.71
CA GLU A 135 -2.11 -7.05 19.12
C GLU A 135 -1.09 -6.03 19.66
N ASP A 136 0.19 -6.16 19.31
CA ASP A 136 1.25 -5.24 19.73
C ASP A 136 1.14 -3.90 18.99
N TYR A 137 0.67 -3.94 17.74
CA TYR A 137 0.28 -2.75 16.97
C TYR A 137 -0.92 -2.01 17.60
N LEU A 138 -1.99 -2.73 17.96
CA LEU A 138 -3.20 -2.16 18.54
C LEU A 138 -2.99 -1.61 19.96
N LYS A 139 -2.22 -2.30 20.82
CA LYS A 139 -1.84 -1.79 22.15
C LYS A 139 -1.16 -0.43 22.07
N ARG A 140 -0.39 -0.24 21.01
CA ARG A 140 0.52 0.89 20.85
C ARG A 140 -0.10 2.13 20.20
N ILE A 141 -1.24 1.98 19.50
CA ILE A 141 -2.11 3.12 19.11
C ILE A 141 -2.98 3.56 20.31
N GLY A 142 -3.10 2.73 21.35
CA GLY A 142 -3.93 2.96 22.53
C GLY A 142 -3.25 3.71 23.68
N ASP A 143 -1.92 3.77 23.72
CA ASP A 143 -1.19 4.45 24.79
C ASP A 143 -1.17 5.96 24.55
N LYS A 144 -2.25 6.62 24.95
CA LYS A 144 -2.36 8.09 24.99
C LYS A 144 -1.87 8.60 26.35
N ASP A 145 -1.07 9.66 26.36
CA ASP A 145 -0.77 10.42 27.58
C ASP A 145 -2.02 11.18 28.07
N GLU A 146 -1.90 11.86 29.21
CA GLU A 146 -2.99 12.62 29.84
C GLU A 146 -3.55 13.75 28.93
N GLU A 147 -2.84 14.10 27.85
CA GLU A 147 -3.20 15.12 26.86
C GLU A 147 -3.66 14.52 25.51
N GLY A 148 -3.69 13.19 25.38
CA GLY A 148 -4.21 12.48 24.23
C GLY A 148 -3.18 12.07 23.16
N TYR A 149 -1.87 12.31 23.38
CA TYR A 149 -0.79 11.99 22.44
C TYR A 149 -0.12 10.64 22.74
N LEU A 150 0.42 9.98 21.71
CA LEU A 150 1.00 8.63 21.84
C LEU A 150 2.30 8.62 22.67
N LEU A 151 2.39 7.71 23.66
CA LEU A 151 3.49 7.58 24.63
C LEU A 151 4.84 7.17 24.00
N LYS A 152 5.90 7.89 24.37
CA LYS A 152 7.12 8.15 23.58
C LYS A 152 8.24 7.08 23.60
N GLU A 153 8.12 5.96 24.31
CA GLU A 153 9.30 5.17 24.70
C GLU A 153 9.54 3.84 23.95
N GLY A 154 8.51 3.18 23.42
CA GLY A 154 8.65 1.86 22.75
C GLY A 154 8.56 1.87 21.22
N LEU A 155 8.33 3.05 20.65
CA LEU A 155 7.70 3.26 19.34
C LEU A 155 8.63 3.96 18.33
N PHE A 156 9.72 4.58 18.81
CA PHE A 156 10.33 5.73 18.14
C PHE A 156 11.78 5.47 17.78
N ARG A 157 12.01 4.76 16.68
CA ARG A 157 13.28 4.95 15.97
C ARG A 157 13.05 6.03 14.93
N LYS A 158 13.57 7.22 15.23
CA LYS A 158 13.68 8.30 14.25
C LYS A 158 14.40 7.75 13.03
N ASN A 159 13.81 7.91 11.85
CA ASN A 159 14.46 7.52 10.61
C ASN A 159 15.64 8.48 10.35
N SER A 160 16.81 8.17 10.90
CA SER A 160 18.00 9.00 10.76
C SER A 160 18.62 8.83 9.38
N LYS A 161 19.18 9.91 8.82
CA LYS A 161 19.96 9.88 7.57
C LYS A 161 21.16 8.92 7.64
N ASP A 162 21.65 8.65 8.83
CA ASP A 162 22.78 7.72 9.05
C ASP A 162 22.37 6.24 9.02
N SER A 163 21.07 5.94 8.93
CA SER A 163 20.56 4.57 8.85
C SER A 163 20.76 4.00 7.45
N GLY A 164 21.37 2.81 7.34
CA GLY A 164 21.45 2.07 6.07
C GLY A 164 20.09 1.69 5.47
N HIS A 165 19.01 1.80 6.25
CA HIS A 165 17.63 1.53 5.80
C HIS A 165 16.81 2.81 5.57
N TYR A 166 17.43 3.99 5.61
CA TYR A 166 16.76 5.29 5.56
C TYR A 166 15.70 5.41 4.46
N HIS A 167 16.09 5.20 3.20
CA HIS A 167 15.16 5.23 2.05
C HIS A 167 14.30 3.96 1.95
N SER A 168 14.84 2.81 2.37
CA SER A 168 14.12 1.53 2.34
C SER A 168 12.86 1.55 3.21
N ASN A 169 12.92 2.24 4.35
CA ASN A 169 11.79 2.42 5.26
C ASN A 169 10.68 3.25 4.61
N TRP A 170 11.05 4.39 4.00
CA TRP A 170 10.10 5.25 3.29
C TRP A 170 9.45 4.54 2.10
N LEU A 171 10.26 3.83 1.30
CA LEU A 171 9.77 3.01 0.18
C LEU A 171 8.79 1.93 0.64
N SER A 172 9.10 1.23 1.72
CA SER A 172 8.24 0.18 2.28
C SER A 172 6.90 0.74 2.79
N MET A 173 6.88 2.00 3.24
CA MET A 173 5.62 2.69 3.57
C MET A 173 4.86 3.10 2.29
N MET A 174 5.52 3.79 1.37
CA MET A 174 4.84 4.44 0.25
C MET A 174 4.36 3.47 -0.81
N TYR A 175 5.16 2.44 -1.12
CA TYR A 175 4.85 1.47 -2.17
C TYR A 175 3.45 0.86 -2.06
N PRO A 176 3.05 0.25 -0.92
CA PRO A 176 1.72 -0.35 -0.82
C PRO A 176 0.61 0.70 -0.95
N ARG A 177 0.79 1.91 -0.42
CA ARG A 177 -0.21 3.00 -0.50
C ARG A 177 -0.42 3.48 -1.92
N LEU A 178 0.67 3.73 -2.65
CA LEU A 178 0.63 4.14 -4.06
C LEU A 178 0.04 3.04 -4.94
N PHE A 179 0.35 1.77 -4.66
CA PHE A 179 -0.23 0.64 -5.37
C PHE A 179 -1.75 0.57 -5.19
N LEU A 180 -2.25 0.71 -3.96
CA LEU A 180 -3.69 0.76 -3.72
C LEU A 180 -4.33 2.01 -4.34
N ALA A 181 -3.66 3.16 -4.29
CA ALA A 181 -4.14 4.39 -4.91
C ALA A 181 -4.33 4.22 -6.43
N LYS A 182 -3.41 3.52 -7.12
CA LYS A 182 -3.57 3.16 -8.54
C LYS A 182 -4.86 2.40 -8.79
N ASN A 183 -5.19 1.42 -7.94
CA ASN A 183 -6.42 0.62 -8.11
C ASN A 183 -7.70 1.44 -7.96
N LEU A 184 -7.66 2.53 -7.19
CA LEU A 184 -8.82 3.42 -7.02
C LEU A 184 -8.96 4.39 -8.21
N LEU A 185 -7.87 4.74 -8.88
CA LEU A 185 -7.90 5.64 -10.02
C LEU A 185 -8.63 5.03 -11.22
N ARG A 186 -9.44 5.86 -11.87
CA ARG A 186 -10.01 5.56 -13.19
C ARG A 186 -8.91 5.60 -14.26
N ASP A 187 -9.16 5.02 -15.43
CA ASP A 187 -8.19 4.96 -16.53
C ASP A 187 -7.69 6.33 -17.02
N ASP A 188 -8.53 7.37 -16.92
CA ASP A 188 -8.16 8.77 -17.22
C ASP A 188 -7.86 9.59 -15.95
N GLY A 189 -7.66 8.91 -14.82
CA GLY A 189 -7.39 9.50 -13.52
C GLY A 189 -5.95 10.00 -13.41
N VAL A 190 -5.73 10.97 -12.53
CA VAL A 190 -4.41 11.54 -12.27
C VAL A 190 -4.10 11.55 -10.78
N ILE A 191 -2.82 11.39 -10.44
CA ILE A 191 -2.32 11.50 -9.07
C ILE A 191 -1.24 12.56 -9.00
N PHE A 192 -1.35 13.45 -8.03
CA PHE A 192 -0.35 14.45 -7.67
C PHE A 192 0.24 14.09 -6.31
N VAL A 193 1.56 14.03 -6.24
CA VAL A 193 2.31 13.73 -5.02
C VAL A 193 3.28 14.87 -4.76
N HIS A 194 3.09 15.60 -3.66
CA HIS A 194 4.06 16.60 -3.22
C HIS A 194 5.25 15.91 -2.58
N ILE A 195 6.46 16.40 -2.86
CA ILE A 195 7.71 15.86 -2.32
C ILE A 195 8.82 16.90 -2.42
N ASP A 196 9.83 16.81 -1.57
CA ASP A 196 11.08 17.56 -1.67
C ASP A 196 12.21 16.74 -2.32
N ASP A 197 13.43 17.27 -2.25
CA ASP A 197 14.64 16.68 -2.82
C ASP A 197 15.11 15.38 -2.14
N ASN A 198 14.68 15.07 -0.91
CA ASN A 198 15.15 13.89 -0.18
C ASN A 198 14.65 12.58 -0.81
N GLU A 199 13.42 12.56 -1.33
CA GLU A 199 12.79 11.34 -1.86
C GLU A 199 12.24 11.47 -3.29
N VAL A 200 12.35 12.64 -3.96
CA VAL A 200 11.84 12.85 -5.32
C VAL A 200 12.33 11.81 -6.33
N HIS A 201 13.60 11.38 -6.22
CA HIS A 201 14.16 10.37 -7.11
C HIS A 201 13.57 8.97 -6.84
N ASN A 202 13.50 8.58 -5.57
CA ASN A 202 12.94 7.28 -5.17
C ASN A 202 11.44 7.21 -5.48
N LEU A 203 10.70 8.29 -5.21
CA LEU A 203 9.29 8.43 -5.58
C LEU A 203 9.12 8.24 -7.09
N ARG A 204 9.93 8.92 -7.92
CA ARG A 204 9.84 8.78 -9.38
C ARG A 204 10.02 7.33 -9.82
N LEU A 205 10.99 6.61 -9.24
CA LEU A 205 11.24 5.20 -9.57
C LEU A 205 10.07 4.30 -9.17
N VAL A 206 9.50 4.51 -7.99
CA VAL A 206 8.31 3.78 -7.53
C VAL A 206 7.10 4.10 -8.41
N MET A 207 6.90 5.36 -8.75
CA MET A 207 5.80 5.80 -9.61
C MET A 207 5.92 5.17 -11.01
N ASN A 208 7.11 5.11 -11.59
CA ASN A 208 7.33 4.39 -12.86
C ASN A 208 7.01 2.90 -12.71
N GLU A 209 7.47 2.26 -11.63
CA GLU A 209 7.20 0.83 -11.40
C GLU A 209 5.69 0.54 -11.25
N ILE A 210 4.97 1.39 -10.52
CA ILE A 210 3.54 1.19 -10.23
C ILE A 210 2.67 1.61 -11.40
N PHE A 211 2.92 2.77 -12.03
CA PHE A 211 2.03 3.38 -13.02
C PHE A 211 2.43 3.14 -14.47
N GLY A 212 3.68 2.77 -14.75
CA GLY A 212 4.24 2.60 -16.09
C GLY A 212 5.02 3.82 -16.54
#